data_AF-A0A2D8A8D3-F1
#
_entry.id   AF-A0A2D8A8D3-F1
#
_cell.length_a   1.000
_cell.length_b   1.000
_cell.length_c   1.000
_cell.angle_alpha   90.00
_cell.angle_beta   90.00
_cell.angle_gamma   90.00
#
_symmetry.space_group_name_H-M   'P 1'
#
loop_
_entity.id
_entity.type
_entity.pdbx_description
1 polymer ?
#
loop_
_entity_poly.entity_id
_entity_poly.type
_entity_poly.pdbx_seq_one_letter_code
_entity_poly.pdbx_strand_id
1 'polypeptide(L)' 'MTDRYFEPHQARTRDNTPFEDLLADSIERAYAKDIVELDGLVNHLNIFGPPSPTEDGVWTEANFQKLMAKLGE' A
#
# COMPACT_ATOMS: atom_id res chain seq x y z
N MET A 1 -5.83 -35.75 -14.31
CA MET A 1 -4.71 -35.11 -13.61
C MET A 1 -5.32 -34.14 -12.62
N THR A 2 -5.10 -34.36 -11.33
CA THR A 2 -5.59 -33.53 -10.24
C THR A 2 -5.00 -32.13 -10.35
N ASP A 3 -5.84 -31.13 -10.14
CA ASP A 3 -5.54 -29.71 -10.29
C ASP A 3 -4.28 -29.31 -9.50
N ARG A 4 -3.38 -28.52 -10.11
CA ARG A 4 -2.19 -28.01 -9.42
C ARG A 4 -2.59 -26.73 -8.69
N TYR A 5 -2.89 -26.85 -7.41
CA TYR A 5 -3.11 -25.68 -6.56
C TYR A 5 -1.81 -24.90 -6.39
N PHE A 6 -1.81 -23.62 -6.77
CA PHE A 6 -0.72 -22.67 -6.54
C PHE A 6 -1.27 -21.46 -5.79
N GLU A 7 -0.84 -21.28 -4.54
CA GLU A 7 -1.18 -20.14 -3.68
C GLU A 7 0.09 -19.31 -3.37
N PRO A 8 0.57 -18.49 -4.32
CA PRO A 8 1.66 -17.57 -4.03
C PRO A 8 1.09 -16.32 -3.35
N HIS A 9 1.56 -16.02 -2.14
CA HIS A 9 1.30 -14.75 -1.48
C HIS A 9 2.64 -14.17 -1.03
N GLN A 10 3.51 -13.76 -1.95
CA GLN A 10 4.99 -13.76 -1.80
C GLN A 10 5.66 -12.98 -0.62
N ALA A 11 4.92 -12.48 0.36
CA ALA A 11 5.38 -12.25 1.74
C ALA A 11 4.22 -12.25 2.79
N ARG A 12 2.99 -12.51 2.36
CA ARG A 12 1.78 -12.35 3.18
C ARG A 12 1.64 -13.50 4.17
N THR A 13 1.76 -13.18 5.46
CA THR A 13 1.64 -14.14 6.57
C THR A 13 0.23 -14.20 7.16
N ARG A 14 -0.63 -13.23 6.81
CA ARG A 14 -2.03 -13.12 7.25
C ARG A 14 -2.91 -12.48 6.19
N ASP A 15 -4.22 -12.54 6.38
CA ASP A 15 -5.12 -11.77 5.54
C ASP A 15 -4.88 -10.26 5.65
N ASN A 16 -5.12 -9.56 4.53
CA ASN A 16 -5.05 -8.10 4.49
C ASN A 16 -6.12 -7.52 5.40
N THR A 17 -5.80 -6.40 6.03
CA THR A 17 -6.80 -5.57 6.69
C THR A 17 -7.54 -4.71 5.65
N PRO A 18 -8.76 -4.24 5.96
CA PRO A 18 -9.46 -3.28 5.08
C PRO A 18 -8.65 -2.02 4.79
N PHE A 19 -7.80 -1.59 5.73
CA PHE A 19 -6.89 -0.46 5.53
C PHE A 19 -5.83 -0.77 4.45
N GLU A 20 -5.24 -1.96 4.48
CA GLU A 20 -4.22 -2.38 3.50
C GLU A 20 -4.81 -2.56 2.11
N ASP A 21 -6.04 -3.06 2.00
CA ASP A 21 -6.75 -3.15 0.72
C ASP A 21 -7.01 -1.74 0.13
N LEU A 22 -7.49 -0.79 0.95
CA LEU A 22 -7.70 0.59 0.52
C LEU A 22 -6.38 1.30 0.16
N LEU A 23 -5.30 1.01 0.89
CA LEU A 23 -3.98 1.54 0.60
C LEU A 23 -3.47 1.03 -0.74
N ALA A 24 -3.58 -0.28 -0.99
CA ALA A 24 -3.20 -0.89 -2.27
C ALA A 24 -3.98 -0.28 -3.45
N ASP A 25 -5.31 -0.20 -3.34
CA ASP A 25 -6.18 0.42 -4.34
C ASP A 25 -5.74 1.86 -4.68
N SER A 26 -5.36 2.64 -3.66
CA SER A 26 -4.91 4.03 -3.87
C SER A 26 -3.55 4.11 -4.54
N ILE A 27 -2.61 3.22 -4.17
CA ILE A 27 -1.28 3.12 -4.81
C ILE A 27 -1.42 2.70 -6.27
N GLU A 28 -2.25 1.70 -6.58
CA GLU A 28 -2.50 1.25 -7.96
C GLU A 28 -3.07 2.38 -8.83
N ARG A 29 -3.98 3.19 -8.28
CA ARG A 29 -4.55 4.36 -8.98
C ARG A 29 -3.53 5.47 -9.21
N ALA A 30 -2.56 5.65 -8.31
CA ALA A 30 -1.48 6.60 -8.51
C ALA A 30 -0.59 6.14 -9.68
N TYR A 31 -0.18 4.87 -9.70
CA TYR A 31 0.60 4.30 -10.80
C TYR A 31 -0.14 4.31 -12.13
N ALA A 32 -1.45 4.08 -12.14
CA ALA A 32 -2.29 4.20 -13.34
C ALA A 32 -2.35 5.63 -13.93
N LYS A 33 -1.88 6.63 -13.18
CA LYS A 33 -1.74 8.04 -13.59
C LYS A 33 -0.29 8.46 -13.84
N ASP A 34 0.62 7.49 -14.02
CA ASP A 34 2.06 7.70 -14.19
C ASP A 34 2.74 8.41 -13.00
N ILE A 35 2.14 8.36 -11.81
CA ILE A 35 2.76 8.86 -10.57
C ILE A 35 3.67 7.76 -10.04
N VAL A 36 4.96 7.84 -10.38
CA VAL A 36 5.96 6.81 -10.06
C VAL A 36 6.97 7.21 -8.99
N GLU A 37 7.07 8.50 -8.68
CA GLU A 37 7.97 9.05 -7.67
C GLU A 37 7.27 9.12 -6.29
N LEU A 38 8.06 9.01 -5.21
CA LEU A 38 7.56 8.89 -3.85
C LEU A 38 6.80 10.14 -3.37
N ASP A 39 7.30 11.33 -3.69
CA ASP A 39 6.66 12.61 -3.33
C ASP A 39 5.29 12.74 -4.00
N GLY A 40 5.21 12.35 -5.29
CA GLY A 40 3.96 12.30 -6.05
C GLY A 40 2.97 11.32 -5.46
N LEU A 41 3.43 10.13 -5.05
CA LEU A 41 2.60 9.11 -4.42
C LEU A 41 2.04 9.59 -3.08
N VAL A 42 2.88 10.16 -2.21
CA VAL A 42 2.45 10.72 -0.91
C VAL A 42 1.43 11.83 -1.09
N ASN A 43 1.64 12.73 -2.05
CA ASN A 43 0.66 13.76 -2.40
C ASN A 43 -0.66 13.16 -2.89
N HIS A 44 -0.62 12.10 -3.70
CA HIS A 44 -1.82 11.38 -4.13
C HIS A 44 -2.58 10.76 -2.96
N LEU A 45 -1.87 10.09 -2.05
CA LEU A 45 -2.45 9.45 -0.87
C LEU A 45 -3.11 10.46 0.07
N ASN A 46 -2.53 11.65 0.24
CA ASN A 46 -3.13 12.71 1.05
C ASN A 46 -4.45 13.26 0.48
N ILE A 47 -4.70 13.12 -0.83
CA ILE A 47 -5.91 13.62 -1.48
C ILE A 47 -6.96 12.51 -1.65
N PHE A 48 -6.52 11.31 -2.01
CA PHE A 48 -7.40 10.22 -2.46
C PHE A 48 -7.28 8.92 -1.65
N GLY A 49 -6.24 8.79 -0.82
CA GLY A 49 -5.96 7.59 -0.06
C GLY A 49 -6.63 7.54 1.30
N PRO A 50 -6.53 6.41 2.02
CA PRO A 50 -6.90 6.35 3.42
C PRO A 50 -5.98 7.26 4.26
N PRO A 51 -6.44 7.75 5.43
CA PRO A 51 -5.58 8.52 6.32
C PRO A 51 -4.38 7.68 6.77
N SER A 52 -3.23 8.33 6.94
CA SER A 52 -2.04 7.66 7.47
C SER A 52 -2.35 7.05 8.85
N PRO A 53 -1.89 5.82 9.15
CA PRO A 53 -2.04 5.22 10.47
C PRO A 53 -1.11 5.85 11.52
N THR A 54 -0.29 6.83 11.12
CA THR A 54 0.63 7.58 11.97
C THR A 54 0.15 9.03 12.16
N GLU A 55 0.96 9.89 12.82
CA GLU A 55 0.61 11.23 13.32
C GLU A 55 -0.39 12.01 12.44
N ASP A 56 -1.49 12.41 13.07
CA ASP A 56 -2.58 13.27 12.55
C ASP A 56 -3.24 12.85 11.23
N GLY A 57 -3.01 11.62 10.76
CA GLY A 57 -3.64 11.10 9.55
C GLY A 57 -3.01 11.59 8.23
N VAL A 58 -1.89 12.31 8.28
CA VAL A 58 -1.22 12.89 7.11
C VAL A 58 -0.08 11.99 6.64
N TRP A 59 0.01 11.74 5.33
CA TRP A 59 1.13 11.03 4.72
C TRP A 59 2.34 11.93 4.54
N THR A 60 3.51 11.39 4.89
CA THR A 60 4.84 11.93 4.62
C THR A 60 5.70 10.82 4.03
N GLU A 61 6.76 11.16 3.31
CA GLU A 61 7.68 10.13 2.77
C GLU A 61 8.23 9.23 3.88
N ALA A 62 8.57 9.82 5.03
CA ALA A 62 9.13 9.12 6.17
C ALA A 62 8.14 8.10 6.78
N ASN A 63 6.87 8.48 6.98
CA ASN A 63 5.89 7.56 7.55
C ASN A 63 5.42 6.49 6.56
N PHE A 64 5.39 6.82 5.26
CA PHE A 64 5.13 5.87 4.19
C PHE A 64 6.23 4.79 4.15
N GLN A 65 7.50 5.20 4.08
CA GLN A 65 8.64 4.27 4.08
C GLN A 65 8.65 3.38 5.34
N LYS A 66 8.40 3.97 6.51
CA LYS A 66 8.31 3.23 7.78
C LYS A 66 7.20 2.17 7.75
N LEU A 67 6.04 2.51 7.19
CA LEU A 67 4.95 1.55 7.04
C LEU A 67 5.29 0.45 6.04
N MET A 68 5.81 0.81 4.85
CA MET A 68 6.20 -0.16 3.82
C MET A 68 7.26 -1.15 4.34
N ALA A 69 8.25 -0.66 5.09
CA ALA A 69 9.23 -1.52 5.74
C ALA A 69 8.57 -2.51 6.72
N LYS A 70 7.61 -2.06 7.53
CA LYS A 70 6.86 -2.91 8.46
C LYS A 70 5.98 -3.94 7.74
N LEU A 71 5.38 -3.59 6.60
CA LEU A 71 4.52 -4.48 5.82
C LEU A 71 5.30 -5.52 5.01
N GLY A 72 6.58 -5.24 4.73
CA GLY A 72 7.48 -6.13 3.99
C GLY A 72 8.26 -7.13 4.85
N GLU A 73 8.13 -7.07 6.19
CA GLU A 73 8.61 -8.09 7.13
C GLU A 73 7.74 -9.35 7.12
#